data_AF-A0AAI8G3J3-F1
#
_entry.id   AF-A0AAI8G3J3-F1
#
_cell.length_a   1.000
_cell.length_b   1.000
_cell.length_c   1.000
_cell.angle_alpha   90.00
_cell.angle_beta   90.00
_cell.angle_gamma   90.00
#
_symmetry.space_group_name_H-M   'P 1'
#
loop_
_entity.id
_entity.type
_entity.pdbx_description
1 polymer ?
#
loop_
_entity_poly.entity_id
_entity_poly.type
_entity_poly.pdbx_seq_one_letter_code
_entity_poly.pdbx_strand_id
1 'polypeptide(L)'
;MKVKKVVIGLLIVFVAVILGWIGYLSYLERSKQPSQLSGKEETIEVMYVNWACDCADFIDASFLVEGYEIDEKDCIFIEPSTENLAIDSDTLYHKQFDYFIKLKGHYYIDKGVPTSYERKVANPIMSPDKAKVFRYSSYEFVKKK
;
A
#
# COMPACT_ATOMS: atom_id res chain seq x y z
N MET A 1 -5.60 -32.93 -41.93
CA MET A 1 -6.39 -31.85 -41.27
C MET A 1 -6.45 -31.96 -39.74
N LYS A 2 -6.46 -33.16 -39.13
CA LYS A 2 -6.49 -33.34 -37.66
C LYS A 2 -5.23 -32.86 -36.92
N VAL A 3 -4.03 -33.12 -37.47
CA VAL A 3 -2.75 -32.73 -36.85
C VAL A 3 -2.61 -31.22 -36.67
N LYS A 4 -3.02 -30.40 -37.67
CA LYS A 4 -2.99 -28.94 -37.57
C LYS A 4 -3.87 -28.40 -36.42
N LYS A 5 -5.04 -29.01 -36.19
CA LYS A 5 -5.93 -28.62 -35.08
C LYS A 5 -5.35 -28.97 -33.72
N VAL A 6 -4.67 -30.11 -33.60
CA VAL A 6 -3.99 -30.52 -32.36
C VAL A 6 -2.82 -29.59 -32.05
N VAL A 7 -2.00 -29.24 -33.05
CA VAL A 7 -0.86 -28.31 -32.88
C VAL A 7 -1.35 -26.91 -32.48
N ILE A 8 -2.42 -26.41 -33.11
CA ILE A 8 -3.02 -25.12 -32.74
C ILE A 8 -3.57 -25.16 -31.31
N GLY A 9 -4.25 -26.24 -30.92
CA GLY A 9 -4.75 -26.42 -29.55
C GLY A 9 -3.63 -26.41 -28.51
N LEU A 10 -2.52 -27.11 -28.77
CA LEU A 10 -1.35 -27.11 -27.89
C LEU A 10 -0.70 -25.73 -27.79
N LEU A 11 -0.61 -24.97 -28.89
CA LEU A 11 -0.09 -23.60 -28.87
C LEU A 11 -0.97 -22.68 -28.03
N ILE A 12 -2.30 -22.78 -28.11
CA ILE A 12 -3.21 -21.98 -27.30
C ILE A 12 -3.03 -22.29 -25.80
N VAL A 13 -2.94 -23.57 -25.43
CA VAL A 13 -2.71 -23.97 -24.04
C VAL A 13 -1.35 -23.44 -23.54
N PHE A 14 -0.30 -23.56 -24.36
CA PHE A 14 1.03 -23.08 -24.01
C PHE A 14 1.05 -21.55 -23.80
N VAL A 15 0.38 -20.80 -24.67
CA VAL A 15 0.22 -19.35 -24.51
C VAL A 15 -0.56 -19.01 -23.24
N ALA A 16 -1.65 -19.72 -22.96
CA ALA A 16 -2.43 -19.49 -21.74
C ALA A 16 -1.63 -19.75 -20.46
N VAL A 17 -0.80 -20.81 -20.44
CA VAL A 17 0.10 -21.11 -19.31
C VAL A 17 1.14 -20.00 -19.14
N ILE A 18 1.75 -19.53 -20.22
CA ILE A 18 2.71 -18.41 -20.17
C ILE A 18 2.05 -17.14 -19.61
N LEU A 19 0.87 -16.78 -20.11
CA LEU A 19 0.16 -15.59 -19.63
C LEU A 19 -0.22 -15.70 -18.15
N GLY A 20 -0.68 -16.88 -17.72
CA GLY A 20 -0.96 -17.16 -16.31
C GLY A 20 0.30 -17.03 -15.44
N TRP A 21 1.43 -17.56 -15.89
CA TRP A 21 2.70 -17.48 -15.18
C TRP A 21 3.24 -16.04 -15.08
N ILE A 22 3.15 -15.26 -16.17
CA ILE A 22 3.53 -13.85 -16.17
C ILE A 22 2.64 -13.04 -15.21
N GLY A 23 1.33 -13.30 -15.21
CA GLY A 23 0.40 -12.68 -14.27
C GLY A 23 0.77 -13.00 -12.81
N TYR A 24 1.07 -14.26 -12.51
CA TYR A 24 1.49 -14.69 -11.17
C TYR A 24 2.79 -14.04 -10.70
N LEU A 25 3.81 -13.98 -11.57
CA LEU A 25 5.08 -13.30 -11.24
C LEU A 25 4.88 -11.81 -11.01
N SER A 26 4.05 -11.16 -11.82
CA SER A 26 3.72 -9.74 -11.68
C SER A 26 3.00 -9.46 -10.35
N TYR A 27 2.12 -10.38 -9.93
CA TYR A 27 1.44 -10.32 -8.64
C TYR A 27 2.42 -10.41 -7.47
N LEU A 28 3.34 -11.39 -7.48
CA LEU A 28 4.35 -11.55 -6.45
C LEU A 28 5.27 -10.33 -6.33
N GLU A 29 5.64 -9.75 -7.46
CA GLU A 29 6.49 -8.57 -7.45
C GLU A 29 5.77 -7.37 -6.84
N ARG A 30 4.46 -7.19 -7.12
CA ARG A 30 3.68 -6.06 -6.59
C ARG A 30 3.36 -6.21 -5.09
N SER A 31 3.17 -7.44 -4.60
CA SER A 31 2.94 -7.72 -3.18
C SER A 31 4.21 -7.77 -2.32
N LYS A 32 5.38 -7.50 -2.91
CA LYS A 32 6.65 -7.54 -2.19
C LYS A 32 6.68 -6.49 -1.07
N GLN A 33 6.85 -6.97 0.15
CA GLN A 33 7.04 -6.13 1.32
C GLN A 33 8.35 -5.36 1.26
N PRO A 34 8.38 -4.15 1.84
CA PRO A 34 9.64 -3.51 2.13
C PRO A 34 10.41 -4.29 3.21
N SER A 35 11.73 -4.27 3.16
CA SER A 35 12.56 -5.18 3.96
C SER A 35 13.65 -4.49 4.77
N GLN A 36 14.10 -3.31 4.34
CA GLN A 36 15.23 -2.64 4.98
C GLN A 36 14.77 -1.31 5.58
N LEU A 37 14.88 -1.17 6.91
CA LEU A 37 14.66 0.11 7.58
C LEU A 37 15.82 1.08 7.32
N SER A 38 15.51 2.37 7.26
CA SER A 38 16.49 3.45 7.05
C SER A 38 17.50 3.58 8.20
N GLY A 39 17.17 3.07 9.39
CA GLY A 39 17.94 3.25 10.62
C GLY A 39 17.88 4.67 11.21
N LYS A 40 17.10 5.57 10.60
CA LYS A 40 16.86 6.92 11.10
C LYS A 40 15.45 7.00 11.70
N GLU A 41 15.39 7.24 13.01
CA GLU A 41 14.14 7.48 13.70
C GLU A 41 13.62 8.88 13.37
N GLU A 42 12.34 8.97 13.00
CA GLU A 42 11.67 10.19 12.61
C GLU A 42 10.32 10.31 13.34
N THR A 43 9.82 11.54 13.43
CA THR A 43 8.46 11.83 13.85
C THR A 43 7.76 12.55 12.70
N ILE A 44 6.67 11.97 12.21
CA ILE A 44 5.88 12.51 11.11
C ILE A 44 4.45 12.73 11.58
N GLU A 45 3.77 13.70 10.99
CA GLU A 45 2.32 13.88 11.17
C GLU A 45 1.66 13.53 9.85
N VAL A 46 0.69 12.62 9.90
CA VAL A 46 -0.03 12.18 8.70
C VAL A 46 -1.53 12.38 8.84
N MET A 47 -2.19 12.55 7.71
CA MET A 47 -3.64 12.52 7.59
C MET A 47 -4.05 11.29 6.79
N TYR A 48 -5.13 10.64 7.21
CA TYR A 48 -5.73 9.56 6.44
C TYR A 48 -6.51 10.12 5.24
N VAL A 49 -6.32 9.49 4.08
CA VAL A 49 -6.99 9.81 2.82
C VAL A 49 -7.81 8.59 2.41
N ASN A 50 -9.13 8.78 2.31
CA ASN A 50 -10.05 7.70 1.98
C ASN A 50 -10.15 7.50 0.46
N TRP A 51 -9.20 6.76 -0.12
CA TRP A 51 -9.24 6.41 -1.54
C TRP A 51 -10.27 5.34 -1.88
N ALA A 52 -10.81 5.40 -3.11
CA ALA A 52 -11.62 4.35 -3.71
C ALA A 52 -10.78 3.24 -4.40
N CYS A 53 -9.45 3.37 -4.41
CA CYS A 53 -8.49 2.39 -4.93
C CYS A 53 -7.72 1.69 -3.80
N ASP A 54 -7.08 0.56 -4.13
CA ASP A 54 -6.02 -0.04 -3.30
C ASP A 54 -4.75 0.81 -3.46
N CYS A 55 -4.63 1.87 -2.69
CA CYS A 55 -3.54 2.83 -2.76
C CYS A 55 -2.97 3.12 -1.36
N ALA A 56 -1.83 3.81 -1.29
CA ALA A 56 -1.33 4.33 -0.03
C ALA A 56 -2.31 5.37 0.52
N ASP A 57 -2.69 5.25 1.80
CA ASP A 57 -3.83 5.97 2.36
C ASP A 57 -3.45 7.07 3.36
N PHE A 58 -2.16 7.41 3.47
CA PHE A 58 -1.70 8.44 4.40
C PHE A 58 -0.85 9.48 3.69
N ILE A 59 -1.14 10.76 3.91
CA ILE A 59 -0.32 11.86 3.40
C ILE A 59 0.35 12.60 4.55
N ASP A 60 1.59 13.02 4.36
CA ASP A 60 2.28 13.87 5.32
C ASP A 60 1.56 15.23 5.42
N ALA A 61 1.28 15.67 6.64
CA ALA A 61 0.53 16.89 6.91
C ALA A 61 1.21 18.14 6.34
N SER A 62 2.52 18.10 6.07
CA SER A 62 3.24 19.19 5.40
C SER A 62 2.77 19.46 3.96
N PHE A 63 2.10 18.51 3.30
CA PHE A 63 1.50 18.71 1.98
C PHE A 63 0.12 19.39 2.02
N LEU A 64 -0.46 19.58 3.22
CA LEU A 64 -1.78 20.20 3.38
C LEU A 64 -1.70 21.72 3.36
N VAL A 65 -1.13 22.26 2.29
CA VAL A 65 -1.08 23.69 2.01
C VAL A 65 -2.21 24.10 1.07
N GLU A 66 -2.64 25.36 1.18
CA GLU A 66 -3.73 25.89 0.35
C GLU A 66 -3.40 25.76 -1.14
N GLY A 67 -4.33 25.19 -1.91
CA GLY A 67 -4.18 24.98 -3.36
C GLY A 67 -3.37 23.74 -3.75
N TYR A 68 -2.91 22.93 -2.80
CA TYR A 68 -2.30 21.63 -3.11
C TYR A 68 -3.39 20.58 -3.37
N GLU A 69 -3.33 19.94 -4.54
CA GLU A 69 -4.18 18.82 -4.88
C GLU A 69 -3.45 17.52 -4.54
N ILE A 70 -4.05 16.72 -3.66
CA ILE A 70 -3.46 15.47 -3.16
C ILE A 70 -3.54 14.41 -4.26
N ASP A 71 -2.39 13.88 -4.69
CA ASP A 71 -2.29 12.73 -5.60
C ASP A 71 -1.95 11.46 -4.79
N GLU A 72 -2.46 10.31 -5.24
CA GLU A 72 -2.16 8.98 -4.65
C GLU A 72 -0.64 8.69 -4.56
N LYS A 73 0.16 9.27 -5.46
CA LYS A 73 1.63 9.12 -5.50
C LYS A 73 2.34 9.82 -4.35
N ASP A 74 1.70 10.81 -3.73
CA ASP A 74 2.24 11.53 -2.57
C ASP A 74 1.96 10.80 -1.26
N CYS A 75 1.04 9.82 -1.31
CA CYS A 75 0.67 9.05 -0.15
C CYS A 75 1.69 7.96 0.17
N ILE A 76 1.73 7.59 1.45
CA ILE A 76 2.58 6.57 2.03
C ILE A 76 1.71 5.52 2.72
N PHE A 77 2.23 4.31 2.85
CA PHE A 77 1.67 3.35 3.78
C PHE A 77 2.26 3.56 5.17
N ILE A 78 1.51 3.15 6.18
CA ILE A 78 2.00 3.05 7.56
C ILE A 78 1.81 1.61 8.04
N GLU A 79 2.72 1.12 8.87
CA GLU A 79 2.58 -0.19 9.52
C GLU A 79 3.05 -0.13 10.97
N PRO A 80 2.38 -0.84 11.90
CA PRO A 80 2.82 -0.89 13.29
C PRO A 80 4.06 -1.77 13.42
N SER A 81 4.95 -1.44 14.37
CA SER A 81 6.11 -2.28 14.64
C SER A 81 5.76 -3.61 15.31
N THR A 82 4.59 -3.68 15.97
CA THR A 82 4.01 -4.84 16.64
C THR A 82 2.48 -4.80 16.52
N GLU A 83 1.81 -5.96 16.51
CA GLU A 83 0.34 -6.03 16.31
C GLU A 83 -0.46 -5.23 17.35
N ASN A 84 0.01 -5.15 18.61
CA ASN A 84 -0.65 -4.38 19.67
C ASN A 84 -0.66 -2.86 19.43
N LEU A 85 0.14 -2.37 18.48
CA LEU A 85 0.16 -0.97 18.08
C LEU A 85 -0.73 -0.69 16.86
N ALA A 86 -1.38 -1.70 16.28
CA ALA A 86 -2.26 -1.49 15.13
C ALA A 86 -3.34 -0.46 15.48
N ILE A 87 -3.50 0.53 14.60
CA ILE A 87 -4.59 1.49 14.68
C ILE A 87 -5.85 0.78 14.19
N ASP A 88 -6.81 0.62 15.09
CA ASP A 88 -8.11 0.05 14.79
C ASP A 88 -8.86 0.86 13.72
N SER A 89 -9.52 0.17 12.78
CA SER A 89 -10.14 0.79 11.60
C SER A 89 -11.36 1.64 11.97
N ASP A 90 -12.13 1.25 12.98
CA ASP A 90 -13.25 2.03 13.51
C ASP A 90 -12.75 3.33 14.16
N THR A 91 -11.69 3.22 14.96
CA THR A 91 -11.01 4.39 15.57
C THR A 91 -10.50 5.36 14.51
N LEU A 92 -9.86 4.84 13.45
CA LEU A 92 -9.36 5.63 12.34
C LEU A 92 -10.52 6.33 11.61
N TYR A 93 -11.59 5.59 11.30
CA TYR A 93 -12.78 6.11 10.62
C TYR A 93 -13.43 7.27 11.37
N HIS A 94 -13.52 7.19 12.69
CA HIS A 94 -14.12 8.24 13.51
C HIS A 94 -13.21 9.46 13.72
N LYS A 95 -11.89 9.30 13.64
CA LYS A 95 -10.92 10.37 13.92
C LYS A 95 -10.34 11.04 12.67
N GLN A 96 -10.44 10.43 11.48
CA GLN A 96 -9.80 10.91 10.24
C GLN A 96 -10.11 12.38 9.89
N PHE A 97 -11.31 12.88 10.22
CA PHE A 97 -11.73 14.24 9.87
C PHE A 97 -11.12 15.31 10.78
N ASP A 98 -11.05 15.04 12.08
CA ASP A 98 -10.68 16.04 13.09
C ASP A 98 -9.25 15.90 13.62
N TYR A 99 -8.55 14.82 13.27
CA TYR A 99 -7.23 14.51 13.83
C TYR A 99 -6.20 14.22 12.73
N PHE A 100 -4.97 14.65 12.99
CA PHE A 100 -3.76 14.05 12.44
C PHE A 100 -3.34 12.87 13.29
N ILE A 101 -2.52 11.99 12.72
CA ILE A 101 -1.85 10.92 13.43
C ILE A 101 -0.37 11.28 13.45
N LYS A 102 0.15 11.55 14.64
CA LYS A 102 1.57 11.76 14.83
C LYS A 102 2.22 10.41 15.11
N LEU A 103 3.13 10.03 14.24
CA LEU A 103 3.80 8.73 14.24
C LEU A 103 5.27 8.93 14.58
N LYS A 104 5.81 8.03 15.42
CA LYS A 104 7.24 7.95 15.68
C LYS A 104 7.75 6.60 15.21
N GLY A 105 8.82 6.57 14.42
CA GLY A 105 9.29 5.34 13.79
C GLY A 105 10.33 5.55 12.70
N HIS A 106 10.36 4.65 11.73
CA HIS A 106 11.37 4.62 10.68
C HIS A 106 10.72 4.39 9.31
N TYR A 107 11.21 5.07 8.28
CA TYR A 107 10.93 4.69 6.91
C TYR A 107 11.67 3.40 6.53
N TYR A 108 11.05 2.58 5.69
CA TYR A 108 11.80 1.63 4.89
C TYR A 108 12.56 2.35 3.76
N ILE A 109 13.72 1.83 3.39
CA ILE A 109 14.53 2.32 2.28
C ILE A 109 13.85 1.97 0.95
N ASP A 110 13.33 0.75 0.85
CA ASP A 110 12.61 0.26 -0.30
C ASP A 110 11.11 0.60 -0.24
N LYS A 111 10.54 0.92 -1.42
CA LYS A 111 9.09 1.03 -1.56
C LYS A 111 8.45 -0.37 -1.55
N GLY A 112 7.25 -0.46 -1.00
CA GLY A 112 6.51 -1.72 -0.95
C GLY A 112 5.08 -1.52 -0.51
N VAL A 113 4.44 -2.63 -0.16
CA VAL A 113 3.10 -2.69 0.44
C VAL A 113 3.24 -3.47 1.75
N PRO A 114 2.83 -2.91 2.90
CA PRO A 114 2.95 -3.62 4.17
C PRO A 114 1.94 -4.78 4.26
N THR A 115 2.27 -5.82 5.02
CA THR A 115 1.38 -6.97 5.26
C THR A 115 0.18 -6.60 6.08
N SER A 116 0.28 -5.55 6.89
CA SER A 116 -0.83 -4.98 7.64
C SER A 116 -1.80 -4.19 6.77
N TYR A 117 -1.54 -4.01 5.47
CA TYR A 117 -2.45 -3.31 4.58
C TYR A 117 -3.67 -4.18 4.25
N GLU A 118 -4.84 -3.72 4.65
CA GLU A 118 -6.11 -4.33 4.28
C GLU A 118 -6.57 -3.79 2.93
N ARG A 119 -6.65 -4.70 1.94
CA ARG A 119 -7.11 -4.34 0.60
C ARG A 119 -8.58 -3.99 0.59
N LYS A 120 -8.93 -2.90 -0.08
CA LYS A 120 -10.28 -2.40 -0.33
C LYS A 120 -10.92 -3.09 -1.53
N VAL A 121 -10.11 -3.51 -2.52
CA VAL A 121 -10.59 -4.08 -3.79
C VAL A 121 -10.25 -5.57 -3.88
N ALA A 122 -11.27 -6.41 -4.07
CA ALA A 122 -11.12 -7.87 -4.17
C ALA A 122 -10.45 -8.35 -5.48
N ASN A 123 -10.26 -7.47 -6.47
CA ASN A 123 -9.70 -7.84 -7.76
C ASN A 123 -8.17 -8.04 -7.67
N PRO A 124 -7.63 -9.25 -7.86
CA PRO A 124 -6.19 -9.51 -7.76
C PRO A 124 -5.34 -8.82 -8.84
N ILE A 125 -5.95 -8.33 -9.92
CA ILE A 125 -5.26 -7.58 -10.98
C ILE A 125 -4.96 -6.15 -10.52
N MET A 126 -5.79 -5.61 -9.63
CA MET A 126 -5.64 -4.26 -9.06
C MET A 126 -4.93 -4.32 -7.71
N SER A 127 -3.77 -4.98 -7.66
CA SER A 127 -2.92 -4.92 -6.47
C SER A 127 -2.37 -3.50 -6.29
N PRO A 128 -2.21 -3.04 -5.04
CA PRO A 128 -1.75 -1.69 -4.75
C PRO A 128 -0.36 -1.42 -5.32
N ASP A 129 -0.16 -0.19 -5.78
CA ASP A 129 1.17 0.26 -6.19
C ASP A 129 2.10 0.40 -4.98
N LYS A 130 3.39 0.14 -5.21
CA LYS A 130 4.41 0.27 -4.17
C LYS A 130 4.60 1.74 -3.82
N ALA A 131 4.48 2.07 -2.53
CA ALA A 131 4.72 3.41 -2.01
C ALA A 131 5.79 3.40 -0.93
N LYS A 132 6.15 4.58 -0.41
CA LYS A 132 6.96 4.64 0.82
C LYS A 132 6.17 4.00 1.96
N VAL A 133 6.86 3.33 2.86
CA VAL A 133 6.24 2.69 4.03
C VAL A 133 6.91 3.23 5.29
N PHE A 134 6.12 3.72 6.23
CA PHE A 134 6.58 4.17 7.54
C PHE A 134 6.19 3.17 8.62
N ARG A 135 7.19 2.52 9.22
CA ARG A 135 6.99 1.60 10.34
C ARG A 135 7.03 2.37 11.65
N TYR A 136 5.90 2.48 12.34
CA TYR A 136 5.79 3.23 13.59
C TYR A 136 5.91 2.35 14.83
N SER A 137 6.61 2.84 15.85
CA SER A 137 6.72 2.24 17.17
C SER A 137 5.84 2.90 18.23
N SER A 138 5.26 4.06 17.91
CA SER A 138 4.21 4.70 18.70
C SER A 138 3.41 5.67 17.84
N TYR A 139 2.17 5.93 18.24
CA TYR A 139 1.32 6.92 17.59
C TYR A 139 0.49 7.70 18.62
N GLU A 140 0.10 8.92 18.25
CA GLU A 140 -0.86 9.74 18.98
C GLU A 140 -1.79 10.45 17.99
N PHE A 141 -3.06 10.61 18.36
CA PHE A 141 -4.00 11.43 17.59
C PHE A 141 -3.92 12.88 18.04
N VAL A 142 -3.60 13.79 17.12
CA VAL A 142 -3.44 15.23 17.38
C VAL A 142 -4.58 15.98 16.71
N LYS A 143 -5.34 16.78 17.46
CA LYS A 143 -6.49 17.52 16.92
C LYS A 143 -6.01 18.56 15.89
N LYS A 144 -6.64 18.61 14.72
CA LYS A 144 -6.42 19.65 13.71
C LYS A 144 -6.80 21.01 14.31
N LYS A 145 -5.99 22.04 14.04
CA LYS A 145 -6.25 23.41 14.51
C LYS A 145 -7.20 24.14 13.60
#